data_AF-A0A0F3RUL1-F1
#
_entry.id   AF-A0A0F3RUL1-F1
#
_cell.length_a   1.000
_cell.length_b   1.000
_cell.length_c   1.000
_cell.angle_alpha   90.00
_cell.angle_beta   90.00
_cell.angle_gamma   90.00
#
_symmetry.space_group_name_H-M   'P 1'
#
loop_
_entity.id
_entity.type
_entity.pdbx_description
1 polymer ?
#
loop_
_entity_poly.entity_id
_entity_poly.type
_entity_poly.pdbx_seq_one_letter_code
_entity_poly.pdbx_strand_id
1 'polypeptide(L)' 'MAKKNDLKPVGQTIINTRSVPFATYRVQEGDTVFGLWMQYQDKTTVGALNAANGFQGNELTAGKTIKVPLVL' A
#
# COMPACT_ATOMS: atom_id res chain seq x y z
N MET A 1 -16.52 -9.23 -9.69
CA MET A 1 -16.08 -8.39 -8.54
C MET A 1 -14.92 -9.12 -7.90
N ALA A 2 -13.68 -8.64 -8.07
CA ALA A 2 -12.51 -9.31 -7.51
C ALA A 2 -12.66 -9.37 -5.99
N LYS A 3 -12.48 -10.57 -5.40
CA LYS A 3 -12.48 -10.75 -3.94
C LYS A 3 -11.52 -9.70 -3.36
N LYS A 4 -12.00 -8.83 -2.46
CA LYS A 4 -11.15 -7.91 -1.70
C LYS A 4 -10.15 -8.80 -0.98
N ASN A 5 -8.91 -8.87 -1.46
CA ASN A 5 -7.87 -9.62 -0.77
C ASN A 5 -7.68 -8.89 0.56
N ASP A 6 -8.06 -9.53 1.67
CA ASP A 6 -7.96 -8.91 2.99
C ASP A 6 -6.49 -8.65 3.32
N LEU A 7 -6.09 -7.37 3.28
CA LEU A 7 -4.80 -6.92 3.76
C LEU A 7 -4.71 -7.22 5.26
N LYS A 8 -3.94 -8.25 5.62
CA LYS A 8 -3.64 -8.60 7.00
C LYS A 8 -2.32 -7.95 7.42
N PRO A 9 -2.24 -7.36 8.64
CA PRO A 9 -0.99 -6.84 9.15
C PRO A 9 0.07 -7.94 9.22
N VAL A 10 1.28 -7.65 8.74
CA VAL A 10 2.44 -8.54 8.79
C VAL A 10 3.61 -7.96 9.59
N GLY A 11 3.48 -6.70 10.04
CA GLY A 11 4.49 -6.03 10.85
C GLY A 11 4.15 -4.56 11.07
N GLN A 12 5.13 -3.81 11.57
CA GLN A 12 5.05 -2.36 11.78
C GLN A 12 6.10 -1.62 10.96
N THR A 13 5.79 -0.39 10.56
CA THR A 13 6.70 0.53 9.87
C THR A 13 6.56 1.92 10.46
N ILE A 14 7.63 2.72 10.43
CA ILE A 14 7.57 4.11 10.89
C ILE A 14 7.17 5.01 9.72
N ILE A 15 6.12 5.81 9.92
CA ILE A 15 5.70 6.88 9.00
C ILE A 15 5.51 8.15 9.81
N ASN A 16 6.20 9.23 9.43
CA ASN A 16 6.14 10.51 10.15
C ASN A 16 6.29 10.33 11.67
N THR A 17 7.36 9.62 12.07
CA THR A 17 7.70 9.28 13.47
C THR A 17 6.68 8.44 14.25
N ARG A 18 5.64 7.91 13.60
CA ARG A 18 4.65 7.01 14.21
C ARG A 18 4.85 5.57 13.75
N SER A 19 4.77 4.62 14.69
CA SER A 19 4.71 3.19 14.36
C SER A 19 3.29 2.84 13.92
N VAL A 20 3.17 2.32 12.69
CA VAL A 20 1.89 1.93 12.10
C VAL A 20 1.97 0.49 11.59
N PRO A 21 0.90 -0.32 11.71
CA PRO A 21 0.87 -1.63 11.11
C PRO A 21 0.91 -1.52 9.57
N PHE A 22 1.53 -2.49 8.90
CA PHE A 22 1.47 -2.59 7.44
C PHE A 22 1.14 -4.02 7.01
N ALA A 23 0.47 -4.12 5.87
CA ALA A 23 0.30 -5.35 5.11
C ALA A 23 1.24 -5.34 3.91
N THR A 24 1.45 -6.49 3.27
CA THR A 24 2.19 -6.56 2.00
C THR A 24 1.25 -6.80 0.84
N TYR A 25 1.55 -6.19 -0.29
CA TYR A 25 0.83 -6.39 -1.53
C TYR A 25 1.82 -6.68 -2.67
N ARG A 26 1.55 -7.71 -3.47
CA ARG A 26 2.32 -7.99 -4.68
C ARG A 26 1.67 -7.29 -5.86
N VAL A 27 2.36 -6.31 -6.41
CA VAL A 27 1.92 -5.50 -7.55
C VAL A 27 1.58 -6.41 -8.73
N GLN A 28 0.39 -6.24 -9.28
CA GLN A 28 -0.06 -6.91 -10.49
C GLN A 28 0.23 -6.04 -11.71
N GLU A 29 0.20 -6.65 -12.90
CA GLU A 29 0.35 -5.92 -14.15
C GLU A 29 -0.77 -4.88 -14.30
N GLY A 30 -0.40 -3.64 -14.62
CA GLY A 30 -1.34 -2.51 -14.75
C GLY A 30 -1.72 -1.81 -13.44
N ASP A 31 -1.22 -2.27 -12.29
CA ASP A 31 -1.45 -1.57 -11.03
C ASP A 31 -0.76 -0.19 -11.01
N THR A 32 -1.43 0.77 -10.40
CA THR A 32 -0.89 2.10 -10.10
C THR A 32 -1.07 2.39 -8.62
N VAL A 33 -0.30 3.33 -8.07
CA VAL A 33 -0.46 3.79 -6.68
C VAL A 33 -1.90 4.26 -6.43
N PHE A 34 -2.47 5.00 -7.38
CA PHE A 34 -3.83 5.52 -7.28
C PHE A 34 -4.88 4.41 -7.34
N GLY A 35 -4.75 3.46 -8.28
CA GLY A 35 -5.66 2.32 -8.38
C GLY A 35 -5.64 1.44 -7.13
N LEU A 36 -4.44 1.20 -6.60
CA LEU A 36 -4.26 0.47 -5.34
C LEU A 36 -4.88 1.21 -4.15
N TRP A 37 -4.65 2.53 -4.05
CA TRP A 37 -5.31 3.35 -3.03
C TRP A 37 -6.83 3.29 -3.15
N MET A 38 -7.41 3.43 -4.35
CA MET A 38 -8.85 3.34 -4.55
C MET A 38 -9.43 2.00 -4.06
N GLN A 39 -8.70 0.91 -4.27
CA GLN A 39 -9.09 -0.42 -3.82
C GLN A 39 -9.10 -0.56 -2.29
N TYR A 40 -8.21 0.17 -1.59
CA TYR A 40 -7.99 0.09 -0.14
C TYR A 40 -8.15 1.44 0.58
N GLN A 41 -9.00 2.31 0.05
CA GLN A 41 -9.19 3.67 0.56
C GLN A 41 -9.77 3.73 1.98
N ASP A 42 -10.37 2.63 2.45
CA ASP A 42 -10.83 2.40 3.82
C ASP A 42 -9.71 2.03 4.80
N LYS A 43 -8.46 1.88 4.33
CA LYS A 43 -7.33 1.37 5.12
C LYS A 43 -6.07 2.22 5.01
N THR A 44 -5.86 2.89 3.89
CA THR A 44 -4.59 3.60 3.59
C THR A 44 -4.80 4.89 2.81
N THR A 45 -3.72 5.64 2.61
CA THR A 45 -3.70 6.87 1.79
C THR A 45 -2.56 6.80 0.78
N VAL A 46 -2.67 7.55 -0.33
CA VAL A 46 -1.59 7.70 -1.33
C VAL A 46 -0.29 8.19 -0.67
N GLY A 47 -0.40 9.15 0.25
CA GLY A 47 0.76 9.67 0.97
C GLY A 47 1.47 8.60 1.82
N ALA A 48 0.70 7.75 2.53
CA ALA A 48 1.27 6.67 3.32
C ALA A 48 1.92 5.59 2.44
N LEU A 49 1.27 5.21 1.33
CA LEU A 49 1.85 4.30 0.34
C LEU A 49 3.20 4.82 -0.19
N ASN A 50 3.26 6.09 -0.57
CA ASN A 50 4.48 6.70 -1.09
C ASN A 50 5.57 6.78 -0.02
N ALA A 51 5.24 7.25 1.18
CA ALA A 51 6.19 7.37 2.27
C ALA A 51 6.80 6.02 2.69
N ALA A 52 6.00 4.96 2.76
CA ALA A 52 6.47 3.65 3.20
C ALA A 52 7.32 2.91 2.17
N ASN A 53 7.25 3.29 0.90
CA ASN A 53 7.94 2.60 -0.20
C ASN A 53 8.91 3.48 -1.00
N GLY A 54 9.01 4.78 -0.67
CA GLY A 54 9.87 5.73 -1.37
C GLY A 54 9.44 6.02 -2.80
N PHE A 55 8.14 5.98 -3.09
CA PHE A 55 7.64 6.22 -4.45
C PHE A 55 7.64 7.71 -4.78
N GLN A 56 8.01 8.02 -6.03
CA GLN A 56 7.91 9.34 -6.64
C GLN A 56 7.03 9.19 -7.90
N GLY A 57 5.72 9.38 -7.74
CA GLY A 57 4.75 9.25 -8.83
C GLY A 57 3.76 8.10 -8.65
N ASN A 58 3.07 7.74 -9.74
CA ASN A 58 1.92 6.83 -9.71
C ASN A 58 2.20 5.42 -10.23
N GLU A 59 3.37 5.19 -10.85
CA GLU A 59 3.69 3.91 -11.46
C GLU A 59 4.20 2.89 -10.44
N LEU A 60 3.72 1.65 -10.56
CA LEU A 60 4.20 0.51 -9.77
C LEU A 60 4.84 -0.51 -10.71
N THR A 61 5.94 -1.11 -10.27
CA THR A 61 6.59 -2.19 -11.00
C THR A 61 5.89 -3.52 -10.70
N ALA A 62 5.31 -4.15 -11.71
CA ALA A 62 4.65 -5.45 -11.58
C ALA A 62 5.59 -6.52 -10.98
N GLY A 63 5.02 -7.41 -10.18
CA GLY A 63 5.75 -8.48 -9.49
C GLY A 63 6.48 -8.05 -8.22
N LYS A 64 6.70 -6.75 -7.99
CA LYS A 64 7.29 -6.21 -6.75
C LYS A 64 6.33 -6.41 -5.58
N THR A 65 6.87 -6.77 -4.42
CA THR A 65 6.11 -6.73 -3.17
C THR A 65 6.36 -5.38 -2.48
N ILE A 66 5.27 -4.71 -2.11
CA ILE A 66 5.30 -3.36 -1.52
C ILE A 66 4.58 -3.39 -0.17
N LYS A 67 4.89 -2.40 0.67
CA LYS A 67 4.22 -2.18 1.95
C LYS A 67 2.94 -1.39 1.72
N VAL A 68 1.85 -1.79 2.37
CA VAL A 68 0.59 -1.05 2.46
C VAL A 68 0.37 -0.69 3.93
N PRO A 69 0.72 0.55 4.34
CA PRO A 69 0.48 1.01 5.70
C PRO A 69 -1.01 1.12 6.00
N LEU A 70 -1.43 0.61 7.15
CA LEU A 70 -2.81 0.64 7.62
C LEU A 70 -2.93 1.80 8.61
N VAL A 71 -3.38 2.95 8.11
CA VAL A 71 -3.34 4.25 8.83
C VAL A 71 -4.72 4.86 9.03
N LEU A 72 -5.77 4.15 8.63
CA LEU A 72 -7.18 4.52 8.75
C LEU A 72 -7.95 3.45 9.53
#